data_AF-A0A2G4GZ39-F1
#
_entry.id   AF-A0A2G4GZ39-F1
#
_cell.length_a   1.000
_cell.length_b   1.000
_cell.length_c   1.000
_cell.angle_alpha   90.00
_cell.angle_beta   90.00
_cell.angle_gamma   90.00
#
_symmetry.space_group_name_H-M   'P 1'
#
loop_
_entity.id
_entity.type
_entity.pdbx_description
1 polymer ?
#
loop_
_entity_poly.entity_id
_entity_poly.type
_entity_poly.pdbx_seq_one_letter_code
_entity_poly.pdbx_strand_id
1 'polypeptide(L)'
;MLLPKGFRGWLAKESQLWHEQGIIQPGQRDQILARYPEEEIVAGRMAFVLRTFGVLLLGAALLLVIGHNWDSLSRSGRLLTVIGGLIGLQGVGLWYLHRDSRQGTILGALAGCIMFGAAIALTGQIYHLDAHSPDAVLAWCIGTLPFAILLDSTLLYVGSLLLACSWLGMESSHSFKVSWFGHASDSRPLFFLLIVPSAVAAYRRFRPLLAGAVAWSLVAAWISRDLSAQYMMLPLIIASLHAIGDARARGWRFIGGVGATIATIAIGEIRDPMTSHLFRTDSLACWLILGAAAVALVLAIRSGQFLRIWPAGIALAILLVGLGYELFGKGHDVFQVLMIATGNVATLILAIWLIRLGLTEGRLRPYVYGSLVFLTWLIVRYVDISPDVGMLTMAGFFALIGVILFLLARVWKTQREPYQPEVSPDYRPAWLETAIAIITPRRRSLLWTAVVLQVATIGGMVWRYHQPSDAGERIVLRCRPVDPRDLLKGEYVILNYDFSTATEAQQRSLIAEYKKLHLDPKTVDADFQLGNIPADTAVYVPLTRLADGTGVAEKPTFIRPSQGLYLKGLTRYRQLRFGIEAFYVKEGKGRQWEDLARKGELAAEIGVLPDGRAGLISLKAMPKAGATPLPR
;
A
#
# COMPACT_ATOMS: atom_id res chain seq x y z
N MET A 1 12.20 40.17 6.42
CA MET A 1 13.32 39.53 5.69
C MET A 1 13.42 38.08 6.14
N LEU A 2 13.55 37.13 5.21
CA LEU A 2 13.89 35.74 5.56
C LEU A 2 15.39 35.72 5.89
N LEU A 3 15.71 35.55 7.17
CA LEU A 3 17.10 35.49 7.62
C LEU A 3 17.70 34.12 7.28
N PRO A 4 19.03 34.01 7.09
CA PRO A 4 19.70 32.74 6.91
C PRO A 4 19.45 31.80 8.10
N LYS A 5 19.29 30.50 7.84
CA LYS A 5 19.17 29.50 8.92
C LYS A 5 20.38 29.58 9.86
N GLY A 6 20.13 29.60 11.16
CA GLY A 6 21.18 29.71 12.18
C GLY A 6 21.65 31.14 12.46
N PHE A 7 21.13 32.16 11.76
CA PHE A 7 21.48 33.56 11.99
C PHE A 7 21.25 34.01 13.43
N ARG A 8 20.12 33.68 14.05
CA ARG A 8 19.88 34.00 15.48
C ARG A 8 20.87 33.28 16.40
N GLY A 9 21.22 32.02 16.09
CA GLY A 9 22.18 31.25 16.90
C GLY A 9 23.60 31.82 16.81
N TRP A 10 24.01 32.26 15.62
CA TRP A 10 25.23 33.04 15.44
C TRP A 10 25.13 34.39 16.18
N LEU A 11 24.05 35.15 15.98
CA LEU A 11 23.82 36.45 16.60
C LEU A 11 23.81 36.37 18.14
N ALA A 12 23.26 35.30 18.72
CA ALA A 12 23.25 35.07 20.16
C ALA A 12 24.66 34.84 20.71
N LYS A 13 25.52 34.13 19.97
CA LYS A 13 26.94 33.94 20.34
C LYS A 13 27.73 35.22 20.14
N GLU A 14 27.54 35.90 19.02
CA GLU A 14 28.28 37.10 18.67
C GLU A 14 27.91 38.28 19.59
N SER A 15 26.61 38.47 19.85
CA SER A 15 26.14 39.50 20.80
C SER A 15 26.54 39.21 22.25
N GLN A 16 26.78 37.95 22.61
CA GLN A 16 27.38 37.60 23.90
C GLN A 16 28.83 38.10 23.98
N LEU A 17 29.63 37.86 22.93
CA LEU A 17 31.01 38.35 22.84
C LEU A 17 31.06 39.88 22.85
N TRP A 18 30.14 40.56 22.15
CA TRP A 18 30.04 42.02 22.18
C TRP A 18 29.70 42.55 23.57
N HIS A 19 28.90 41.82 24.34
CA HIS A 19 28.60 42.20 25.72
C HIS A 19 29.82 42.03 26.63
N GLU A 20 30.52 40.90 26.51
CA GLU A 20 31.74 40.62 27.28
C GLU A 20 32.89 41.58 26.95
N GLN A 21 32.95 42.05 25.69
CA GLN A 21 33.92 43.07 25.25
C GLN A 21 33.49 44.51 25.59
N GLY A 22 32.33 44.71 26.24
CA GLY A 22 31.81 46.03 26.60
C GLY A 22 31.33 46.87 25.40
N ILE A 23 31.19 46.27 24.22
CA ILE A 23 30.71 46.94 23.00
C ILE A 23 29.21 47.26 23.12
N ILE A 24 28.44 46.42 23.82
CA ILE A 24 27.01 46.64 24.10
C ILE A 24 26.71 46.62 25.59
N GLN A 25 25.81 47.53 26.02
CA GLN A 25 25.43 47.70 27.42
C GLN A 25 24.52 46.56 27.95
N PRO A 26 24.48 46.34 29.28
CA PRO A 26 23.53 45.42 29.90
C PRO A 26 22.09 45.74 29.47
N GLY A 27 21.37 44.76 28.94
CA GLY A 27 19.99 44.91 28.45
C GLY A 27 19.84 45.24 26.95
N GLN A 28 20.87 45.80 26.28
CA GLN A 28 20.82 46.01 24.82
C GLN A 28 20.87 44.70 24.04
N ARG A 29 21.61 43.71 24.55
CA ARG A 29 21.65 42.35 23.99
C ARG A 29 20.25 41.74 23.90
N ASP A 30 19.47 41.83 24.97
CA ASP A 30 18.15 41.23 25.04
C ASP A 30 17.16 41.96 24.12
N GLN A 31 17.31 43.28 23.95
CA GLN A 31 16.56 44.05 22.95
C GLN A 31 16.90 43.64 21.51
N ILE A 32 18.17 43.37 21.21
CA ILE A 32 18.62 42.89 19.89
C ILE A 32 18.05 41.48 19.61
N LEU A 33 18.13 40.58 20.58
CA LEU A 33 17.58 39.22 20.45
C LEU A 33 16.05 39.20 20.37
N ALA A 34 15.37 40.13 21.04
CA ALA A 34 13.91 40.28 20.97
C ALA A 34 13.41 40.69 19.57
N ARG A 35 14.23 41.42 18.79
CA ARG A 35 13.90 41.76 17.39
C ARG A 35 13.90 40.57 16.45
N TYR A 36 14.58 39.49 16.83
CA TYR A 36 14.73 38.28 16.03
C TYR A 36 14.25 37.09 16.83
N PRO A 37 12.93 36.92 17.08
CA PRO A 37 12.39 35.83 17.89
C PRO A 37 12.86 34.46 17.40
N GLU A 38 12.93 33.51 18.32
CA GLU A 38 13.46 32.18 18.06
C GLU A 38 12.65 31.54 16.92
N GLU A 39 13.33 30.90 15.96
CA GLU A 39 12.62 30.08 14.99
C GLU A 39 12.00 28.89 15.75
N GLU A 40 10.81 29.07 16.32
CA GLU A 40 9.97 28.04 16.93
C GLU A 40 9.64 26.89 15.95
N ILE A 41 10.11 26.98 14.71
CA ILE A 41 9.92 26.03 13.62
C ILE A 41 10.37 24.62 14.02
N VAL A 42 11.46 24.45 14.78
CA VAL A 42 11.94 23.11 15.20
C VAL A 42 11.14 22.57 16.38
N ALA A 43 10.95 23.37 17.43
CA ALA A 43 10.15 23.00 18.59
C ALA A 43 8.69 22.69 18.21
N GLY A 44 8.10 23.51 17.33
CA GLY A 44 6.75 23.31 16.79
C GLY A 44 6.61 22.08 15.89
N ARG A 45 7.65 21.71 15.12
CA ARG A 45 7.66 20.45 14.36
C ARG A 45 7.74 19.24 15.27
N MET A 46 8.63 19.26 16.27
CA MET A 46 8.74 18.17 17.24
C MET A 46 7.44 18.01 18.03
N ALA A 47 6.87 19.12 18.52
CA ALA A 47 5.58 19.14 19.18
C ALA A 47 4.46 18.58 18.28
N PHE A 48 4.44 18.92 16.99
CA PHE A 48 3.48 18.36 16.04
C PHE A 48 3.66 16.85 15.83
N VAL A 49 4.90 16.36 15.74
CA VAL A 49 5.20 14.93 15.65
C VAL A 49 4.74 14.21 16.92
N LEU A 50 5.06 14.73 18.10
CA LEU A 50 4.62 14.18 19.38
C LEU A 50 3.09 14.18 19.51
N ARG A 51 2.41 15.25 19.10
CA ARG A 51 0.93 15.29 19.04
C ARG A 51 0.37 14.27 18.06
N THR A 52 1.04 14.03 16.93
CA THR A 52 0.66 13.00 15.98
C THR A 52 0.74 11.61 16.62
N PHE A 53 1.85 11.28 17.28
CA PHE A 53 1.98 10.05 18.05
C PHE A 53 0.93 9.93 19.16
N GLY A 54 0.66 11.02 19.88
CA GLY A 54 -0.39 11.08 20.90
C GLY A 54 -1.76 10.73 20.33
N VAL A 55 -2.12 11.25 19.15
CA VAL A 55 -3.39 10.91 18.47
C VAL A 55 -3.43 9.45 18.04
N LEU A 56 -2.33 8.89 17.53
CA LEU A 56 -2.26 7.47 17.16
C LEU A 56 -2.45 6.55 18.37
N LEU A 57 -1.76 6.86 19.48
CA LEU A 57 -1.85 6.09 20.73
C LEU A 57 -3.23 6.23 21.37
N LEU A 58 -3.83 7.43 21.38
CA LEU A 58 -5.21 7.63 21.85
C LEU A 58 -6.22 6.88 20.98
N GLY A 59 -6.03 6.87 19.66
CA GLY A 59 -6.85 6.08 18.75
C GLY A 59 -6.75 4.58 19.05
N ALA A 60 -5.54 4.07 19.26
CA ALA A 60 -5.34 2.67 19.67
C ALA A 60 -5.99 2.36 21.03
N ALA A 61 -5.81 3.23 22.03
CA ALA A 61 -6.44 3.08 23.34
C ALA A 61 -7.98 3.07 23.25
N LEU A 62 -8.57 3.96 22.44
CA LEU A 62 -10.01 4.00 22.20
C LEU A 62 -10.52 2.68 21.60
N LEU A 63 -9.82 2.15 20.59
CA LEU A 63 -10.17 0.86 19.98
C LEU A 63 -10.07 -0.30 20.98
N LEU A 64 -9.08 -0.30 21.87
CA LEU A 64 -8.93 -1.30 22.93
C LEU A 64 -10.08 -1.22 23.95
N VAL A 65 -10.49 -0.02 24.36
CA VAL A 65 -11.62 0.17 25.28
C VAL A 65 -12.93 -0.30 24.64
N ILE A 66 -13.15 0.04 23.36
CA ILE A 66 -14.30 -0.46 22.59
C ILE A 66 -14.26 -1.98 22.51
N GLY A 67 -13.09 -2.55 22.22
CA GLY A 67 -12.87 -4.00 22.16
C GLY A 67 -13.14 -4.71 23.48
N HIS A 68 -12.70 -4.14 24.61
CA HIS A 68 -12.93 -4.71 25.94
C HIS A 68 -14.42 -4.77 26.32
N ASN A 69 -15.20 -3.74 25.94
CA ASN A 69 -16.64 -3.68 26.23
C ASN A 69 -17.48 -4.36 25.14
N TRP A 70 -16.86 -4.90 24.09
CA TRP A 70 -17.54 -5.29 22.86
C TRP A 70 -18.61 -6.36 23.06
N ASP A 71 -18.30 -7.36 23.89
CA ASP A 71 -19.19 -8.50 24.11
C ASP A 71 -20.46 -8.10 24.86
N SER A 72 -20.38 -7.13 25.76
CA SER A 72 -21.52 -6.61 26.52
C SER A 72 -22.51 -5.77 25.70
N LEU A 73 -22.10 -5.27 24.53
CA LEU A 73 -22.91 -4.39 23.71
C LEU A 73 -23.87 -5.18 22.81
N SER A 74 -25.14 -4.77 22.80
CA SER A 74 -26.10 -5.23 21.80
C SER A 74 -25.66 -4.84 20.39
N ARG A 75 -26.18 -5.51 19.35
CA ARG A 75 -25.84 -5.22 17.94
C ARG A 75 -26.01 -3.74 17.59
N SER A 76 -27.13 -3.14 17.98
CA SER A 76 -27.40 -1.71 17.78
C SER A 76 -26.45 -0.83 18.60
N GLY A 77 -26.12 -1.24 19.83
CA GLY A 77 -25.13 -0.57 20.67
C GLY A 77 -23.74 -0.54 20.02
N ARG A 78 -23.28 -1.67 19.47
CA ARG A 78 -22.00 -1.75 18.73
C ARG A 78 -22.00 -0.80 17.53
N LEU A 79 -23.08 -0.79 16.73
CA LEU A 79 -23.19 0.10 15.57
C LEU A 79 -23.21 1.59 15.98
N LEU A 80 -23.95 1.94 17.03
CA LEU A 80 -24.00 3.32 17.54
C LEU A 80 -22.65 3.78 18.07
N THR A 81 -21.90 2.92 18.77
CA THR A 81 -20.53 3.22 19.22
C THR A 81 -19.60 3.48 18.02
N VAL A 82 -19.70 2.69 16.97
CA VAL A 82 -18.90 2.85 15.75
C VAL A 82 -19.23 4.17 15.03
N ILE A 83 -20.51 4.43 14.76
CA ILE A 83 -20.95 5.65 14.07
C ILE A 83 -20.67 6.89 14.94
N GLY A 84 -20.96 6.81 16.24
CA GLY A 84 -20.72 7.89 17.20
C GLY A 84 -19.24 8.22 17.34
N GLY A 85 -18.36 7.22 17.39
CA GLY A 85 -16.91 7.41 17.40
C GLY A 85 -16.41 8.10 16.12
N LEU A 86 -16.91 7.68 14.95
CA LEU A 86 -16.56 8.29 13.67
C LEU A 86 -17.02 9.76 13.59
N ILE A 87 -18.29 10.03 13.91
CA ILE A 87 -18.85 11.39 13.92
C ILE A 87 -18.12 12.26 14.95
N GLY A 88 -17.84 11.73 16.14
CA GLY A 88 -17.14 12.45 17.20
C GLY A 88 -15.73 12.87 16.78
N LEU A 89 -14.91 11.93 16.28
CA LEU A 89 -13.54 12.22 15.87
C LEU A 89 -13.46 13.13 14.64
N GLN A 90 -14.33 12.93 13.65
CA GLN A 90 -14.44 13.86 12.52
C GLN A 90 -14.95 15.24 12.95
N GLY A 91 -15.89 15.26 13.89
CA GLY A 91 -16.44 16.46 14.53
C GLY A 91 -15.35 17.28 15.23
N VAL A 92 -14.41 16.63 15.93
CA VAL A 92 -13.23 17.30 16.51
C VAL A 92 -12.38 17.97 15.42
N GLY A 93 -12.12 17.30 14.30
CA GLY A 93 -11.42 17.88 13.16
C GLY A 93 -12.12 19.12 12.60
N LEU A 94 -13.44 19.03 12.41
CA LEU A 94 -14.28 20.15 11.94
C LEU A 94 -14.39 21.27 12.98
N TRP A 95 -14.39 20.97 14.28
CA TRP A 95 -14.39 21.97 15.35
C TRP A 95 -13.11 22.81 15.34
N TYR A 96 -11.94 22.17 15.14
CA TYR A 96 -10.68 22.89 14.96
C TYR A 96 -10.63 23.68 13.65
N LEU A 97 -11.35 23.24 12.61
CA LEU A 97 -11.49 23.99 11.37
C LEU A 97 -12.23 25.32 11.59
N HIS A 98 -13.25 25.35 12.46
CA HIS A 98 -13.97 26.58 12.82
C HIS A 98 -13.15 27.51 13.72
N ARG A 99 -12.18 26.98 14.48
CA ARG A 99 -11.21 27.77 15.25
C ARG A 99 -9.98 28.19 14.44
N ASP A 100 -9.99 27.98 13.12
CA ASP A 100 -8.88 28.25 12.20
C ASP A 100 -7.54 27.60 12.62
N SER A 101 -7.60 26.53 13.42
CA SER A 101 -6.42 25.77 13.85
C SER A 101 -6.08 24.70 12.81
N ARG A 102 -5.13 25.02 11.93
CA ARG A 102 -4.69 24.08 10.88
C ARG A 102 -4.14 22.77 11.44
N GLN A 103 -3.32 22.81 12.47
CA GLN A 103 -2.74 21.61 13.06
C GLN A 103 -3.82 20.74 13.71
N GLY A 104 -4.74 21.33 14.49
CA GLY A 104 -5.85 20.62 15.11
C GLY A 104 -6.78 19.98 14.06
N THR A 105 -7.05 20.69 12.96
CA THR A 105 -7.87 20.17 11.85
C THR A 105 -7.21 18.94 11.21
N ILE A 106 -5.90 18.99 10.94
CA ILE A 106 -5.17 17.87 10.33
C ILE A 106 -5.15 16.65 11.26
N LEU A 107 -4.92 16.86 12.55
CA LEU A 107 -4.87 15.78 13.54
C LEU A 107 -6.25 15.17 13.79
N GLY A 108 -7.31 15.98 13.88
CA GLY A 108 -8.68 15.50 13.99
C GLY A 108 -9.13 14.73 12.74
N ALA A 109 -8.80 15.23 11.54
CA ALA A 109 -9.08 14.51 10.29
C ALA A 109 -8.30 13.19 10.20
N LEU A 110 -7.05 13.13 10.68
CA LEU A 110 -6.27 11.89 10.76
C LEU A 110 -6.96 10.88 11.68
N ALA A 111 -7.34 11.30 12.88
CA ALA A 111 -8.06 10.45 13.84
C ALA A 111 -9.39 9.95 13.26
N GLY A 112 -10.15 10.83 12.62
CA GLY A 112 -11.39 10.50 11.93
C GLY A 112 -11.20 9.51 10.78
N CYS A 113 -10.15 9.67 9.97
CA CYS A 113 -9.82 8.71 8.91
C CYS A 113 -9.40 7.35 9.47
N ILE A 114 -8.66 7.29 10.59
CA ILE A 114 -8.33 6.02 11.26
C ILE A 114 -9.60 5.34 11.78
N MET A 115 -10.46 6.11 12.44
CA MET A 115 -11.75 5.62 12.92
C MET A 115 -12.67 5.17 11.78
N PHE A 116 -12.58 5.77 10.59
CA PHE A 116 -13.31 5.32 9.42
C PHE A 116 -12.89 3.91 8.97
N GLY A 117 -11.58 3.63 8.92
CA GLY A 117 -11.08 2.27 8.68
C GLY A 117 -11.55 1.27 9.72
N ALA A 118 -11.46 1.66 11.01
CA ALA A 118 -11.99 0.85 12.10
C ALA A 118 -13.50 0.64 11.99
N ALA A 119 -14.26 1.65 11.58
CA ALA A 119 -15.70 1.57 11.38
C ALA A 119 -16.07 0.58 10.27
N ILE A 120 -15.34 0.58 9.15
CA ILE A 120 -15.53 -0.42 8.08
C ILE A 120 -15.28 -1.83 8.63
N ALA A 121 -14.15 -2.04 9.31
CA ALA A 121 -13.77 -3.35 9.84
C ALA A 121 -14.77 -3.86 10.90
N LEU A 122 -15.12 -3.01 11.88
CA LEU A 122 -16.07 -3.35 12.93
C LEU A 122 -17.47 -3.57 12.38
N THR A 123 -17.92 -2.81 11.38
CA THR A 123 -19.21 -3.06 10.72
C THR A 123 -19.21 -4.40 10.00
N GLY A 124 -18.11 -4.72 9.30
CA GLY A 124 -17.90 -6.04 8.71
C GLY A 124 -18.02 -7.17 9.74
N GLN A 125 -17.47 -6.98 10.94
CA GLN A 125 -17.60 -7.93 12.05
C GLN A 125 -19.02 -7.99 12.64
N ILE A 126 -19.69 -6.85 12.89
CA ILE A 126 -21.06 -6.82 13.45
C ILE A 126 -22.06 -7.57 12.55
N TYR A 127 -21.85 -7.49 11.23
CA TYR A 127 -22.75 -8.05 10.23
C TYR A 127 -22.24 -9.32 9.57
N HIS A 128 -21.04 -9.79 9.92
CA HIS A 128 -20.40 -10.97 9.29
C HIS A 128 -20.45 -10.88 7.76
N LEU A 129 -20.06 -9.72 7.24
CA LEU A 129 -20.08 -9.48 5.81
C LEU A 129 -19.01 -10.35 5.13
N ASP A 130 -19.46 -11.35 4.37
CA ASP A 130 -18.61 -12.08 3.44
C ASP A 130 -18.31 -11.17 2.24
N ALA A 131 -17.15 -10.53 2.29
CA ALA A 131 -16.65 -9.64 1.24
C ALA A 131 -15.19 -9.92 0.93
N HIS A 132 -14.78 -9.55 -0.29
CA HIS A 132 -13.38 -9.51 -0.70
C HIS A 132 -12.63 -8.53 0.20
N SER A 133 -11.74 -9.03 1.05
CA SER A 133 -11.12 -8.24 2.13
C SER A 133 -10.36 -6.98 1.65
N PRO A 134 -9.66 -6.99 0.50
CA PRO A 134 -9.03 -5.79 -0.06
C PRO A 134 -9.98 -4.62 -0.31
N ASP A 135 -11.26 -4.86 -0.63
CA ASP A 135 -12.23 -3.79 -0.93
C ASP A 135 -12.42 -2.83 0.26
N ALA A 136 -12.31 -3.35 1.49
CA ALA A 136 -12.41 -2.53 2.70
C ALA A 136 -11.25 -1.52 2.80
N VAL A 137 -10.03 -1.93 2.48
CA VAL A 137 -8.85 -1.04 2.50
C VAL A 137 -8.89 -0.05 1.34
N LEU A 138 -9.41 -0.46 0.18
CA LEU A 138 -9.64 0.45 -0.94
C LEU A 138 -10.66 1.54 -0.58
N ALA A 139 -11.80 1.16 0.02
CA ALA A 139 -12.81 2.10 0.49
C ALA A 139 -12.23 3.06 1.54
N TRP A 140 -11.39 2.56 2.45
CA TRP A 140 -10.67 3.39 3.41
C TRP A 140 -9.72 4.39 2.74
N CYS A 141 -8.94 3.94 1.75
CA CYS A 141 -8.04 4.81 0.98
C CYS A 141 -8.81 5.92 0.27
N ILE A 142 -9.89 5.57 -0.46
CA ILE A 142 -10.76 6.50 -1.17
C ILE A 142 -11.42 7.48 -0.20
N GLY A 143 -11.88 7.01 0.97
CA GLY A 143 -12.46 7.87 2.00
C GLY A 143 -11.47 8.81 2.67
N THR A 144 -10.17 8.53 2.61
CA THR A 144 -9.10 9.35 3.23
C THR A 144 -8.53 10.38 2.24
N LEU A 145 -8.46 10.06 0.96
CA LEU A 145 -7.89 10.91 -0.10
C LEU A 145 -8.48 12.34 -0.15
N PRO A 146 -9.80 12.57 -0.03
CA PRO A 146 -10.37 13.92 -0.01
C PRO A 146 -9.78 14.79 1.09
N PHE A 147 -9.55 14.25 2.29
CA PHE A 147 -8.95 14.99 3.40
C PHE A 147 -7.49 15.32 3.12
N ALA A 148 -6.73 14.40 2.52
CA ALA A 148 -5.36 14.65 2.10
C ALA A 148 -5.27 15.80 1.09
N ILE A 149 -6.15 15.80 0.08
CA ILE A 149 -6.21 16.83 -0.98
C ILE A 149 -6.69 18.17 -0.43
N LEU A 150 -7.79 18.18 0.31
CA LEU A 150 -8.41 19.42 0.81
C LEU A 150 -7.59 20.06 1.92
N LEU A 151 -6.98 19.28 2.83
CA LEU A 151 -6.14 19.83 3.90
C LEU A 151 -4.69 20.08 3.47
N ASP A 152 -4.32 19.53 2.31
CA ASP A 152 -3.01 19.66 1.69
C ASP A 152 -1.88 19.40 2.71
N SER A 153 -1.95 18.23 3.35
CA SER A 153 -1.07 17.82 4.46
C SER A 153 -0.22 16.62 4.07
N THR A 154 1.11 16.73 4.22
CA THR A 154 2.06 15.62 3.99
C THR A 154 1.66 14.37 4.77
N LEU A 155 1.19 14.53 6.02
CA LEU A 155 0.82 13.42 6.89
C LEU A 155 -0.33 12.58 6.32
N LEU A 156 -1.39 13.24 5.83
CA LEU A 156 -2.56 12.57 5.26
C LEU A 156 -2.27 11.95 3.89
N TYR A 157 -1.42 12.60 3.08
CA TYR A 157 -0.94 12.01 1.83
C TYR A 157 -0.10 10.75 2.08
N VAL A 158 0.83 10.78 3.04
CA VAL A 158 1.60 9.58 3.44
C VAL A 158 0.67 8.49 3.96
N GLY A 159 -0.33 8.83 4.78
CA GLY A 159 -1.36 7.88 5.21
C GLY A 159 -2.12 7.24 4.04
N SER A 160 -2.49 8.04 3.03
CA SER A 160 -3.16 7.54 1.83
C SER A 160 -2.26 6.64 0.98
N LEU A 161 -0.96 6.97 0.86
CA LEU A 161 0.03 6.11 0.20
C LEU A 161 0.22 4.78 0.92
N LEU A 162 0.27 4.79 2.26
CA LEU A 162 0.33 3.56 3.05
C LEU A 162 -0.90 2.69 2.82
N LEU A 163 -2.11 3.27 2.84
CA LEU A 163 -3.34 2.54 2.54
C LEU A 163 -3.35 1.97 1.11
N ALA A 164 -2.90 2.73 0.12
CA ALA A 164 -2.80 2.26 -1.26
C ALA A 164 -1.81 1.09 -1.40
N CYS A 165 -0.64 1.17 -0.74
CA CYS A 165 0.34 0.09 -0.73
C CYS A 165 -0.20 -1.16 -0.01
N SER A 166 -0.87 -0.99 1.14
CA SER A 166 -1.51 -2.09 1.87
C SER A 166 -2.58 -2.77 1.03
N TRP A 167 -3.44 -1.98 0.35
CA TRP A 167 -4.44 -2.50 -0.57
C TRP A 167 -3.82 -3.34 -1.68
N LEU A 168 -2.83 -2.79 -2.40
CA LEU A 168 -2.17 -3.51 -3.50
C LEU A 168 -1.47 -4.78 -3.02
N GLY A 169 -0.84 -4.74 -1.84
CA GLY A 169 -0.22 -5.92 -1.22
C GLY A 169 -1.24 -7.03 -0.92
N MET A 170 -2.39 -6.66 -0.34
CA MET A 170 -3.49 -7.60 -0.10
C MET A 170 -4.05 -8.16 -1.41
N GLU A 171 -4.33 -7.31 -2.39
CA GLU A 171 -4.87 -7.71 -3.70
C GLU A 171 -3.91 -8.68 -4.41
N SER A 172 -2.62 -8.33 -4.44
CA SER A 172 -1.59 -9.19 -5.02
C SER A 172 -1.51 -10.55 -4.34
N SER A 173 -1.71 -10.61 -3.01
CA SER A 173 -1.69 -11.85 -2.24
C SER A 173 -2.91 -12.73 -2.49
N HIS A 174 -4.08 -12.12 -2.74
CA HIS A 174 -5.30 -12.85 -3.12
C HIS A 174 -5.24 -13.37 -4.57
N SER A 175 -4.59 -12.62 -5.48
CA SER A 175 -4.41 -13.00 -6.89
C SER A 175 -3.17 -13.86 -7.17
N PHE A 176 -2.25 -14.01 -6.20
CA PHE A 176 -0.90 -14.59 -6.41
C PHE A 176 -0.87 -16.00 -7.03
N LYS A 177 -1.98 -16.76 -6.98
CA LYS A 177 -2.04 -18.14 -7.49
C LYS A 177 -2.41 -18.29 -8.98
N VAL A 178 -2.73 -17.21 -9.70
CA VAL A 178 -2.87 -17.18 -11.18
C VAL A 178 -2.02 -16.06 -11.77
N SER A 179 -0.74 -16.32 -11.97
CA SER A 179 0.10 -15.35 -12.68
C SER A 179 1.30 -16.02 -13.34
N TRP A 180 1.02 -16.96 -14.24
CA TRP A 180 1.98 -17.23 -15.31
C TRP A 180 1.44 -16.78 -16.67
N PHE A 181 0.21 -17.12 -17.07
CA PHE A 181 -0.43 -16.53 -18.26
C PHE A 181 -1.97 -16.57 -18.18
N GLY A 182 -2.65 -15.41 -18.14
CA GLY A 182 -4.11 -15.30 -18.36
C GLY A 182 -4.92 -14.49 -17.33
N HIS A 183 -4.89 -13.15 -17.47
CA HIS A 183 -5.92 -12.15 -17.12
C HIS A 183 -6.73 -12.28 -15.81
N ALA A 184 -6.06 -12.29 -14.66
CA ALA A 184 -6.57 -11.47 -13.55
C ALA A 184 -6.26 -10.00 -13.89
N SER A 185 -7.25 -9.10 -13.85
CA SER A 185 -7.05 -7.67 -14.13
C SER A 185 -5.94 -7.13 -13.22
N ASP A 186 -4.82 -6.69 -13.80
CA ASP A 186 -3.74 -6.10 -13.02
C ASP A 186 -4.31 -4.92 -12.22
N SER A 187 -4.20 -4.97 -10.89
CA SER A 187 -4.72 -3.95 -9.97
C SER A 187 -3.81 -2.71 -9.87
N ARG A 188 -2.61 -2.77 -10.47
CA ARG A 188 -1.63 -1.69 -10.48
C ARG A 188 -2.07 -0.40 -11.17
N PRO A 189 -2.82 -0.39 -12.29
CA PRO A 189 -3.33 0.85 -12.87
C PRO A 189 -4.18 1.64 -11.87
N LEU A 190 -5.04 0.97 -11.10
CA LEU A 190 -5.81 1.62 -10.04
C LEU A 190 -4.89 2.13 -8.91
N PHE A 191 -3.90 1.34 -8.49
CA PHE A 191 -2.88 1.79 -7.54
C PHE A 191 -2.17 3.07 -8.02
N PHE A 192 -1.74 3.11 -9.28
CA PHE A 192 -1.07 4.29 -9.84
C PHE A 192 -2.00 5.51 -9.83
N LEU A 193 -3.29 5.35 -10.12
CA LEU A 193 -4.28 6.43 -9.99
C LEU A 193 -4.40 6.93 -8.54
N LEU A 194 -4.39 6.03 -7.55
CA LEU A 194 -4.49 6.40 -6.12
C LEU A 194 -3.28 7.21 -5.63
N ILE A 195 -2.09 7.01 -6.20
CA ILE A 195 -0.89 7.75 -5.78
C ILE A 195 -0.69 9.08 -6.54
N VAL A 196 -1.39 9.32 -7.68
CA VAL A 196 -1.28 10.56 -8.47
C VAL A 196 -1.49 11.83 -7.61
N PRO A 197 -2.52 11.93 -6.74
CA PRO A 197 -2.71 13.14 -5.93
C PRO A 197 -1.51 13.44 -5.00
N SER A 198 -0.90 12.40 -4.44
CA SER A 198 0.31 12.52 -3.62
C SER A 198 1.53 12.94 -4.44
N ALA A 199 1.67 12.41 -5.66
CA ALA A 199 2.73 12.80 -6.60
C ALA A 199 2.59 14.28 -7.00
N VAL A 200 1.39 14.72 -7.39
CA VAL A 200 1.12 16.13 -7.72
C VAL A 200 1.42 17.04 -6.52
N ALA A 201 0.98 16.67 -5.32
CA ALA A 201 1.24 17.43 -4.10
C ALA A 201 2.73 17.48 -3.71
N ALA A 202 3.50 16.44 -4.03
CA ALA A 202 4.94 16.40 -3.78
C ALA A 202 5.68 17.49 -4.60
N TYR A 203 5.30 17.66 -5.86
CA TYR A 203 5.90 18.63 -6.78
C TYR A 203 5.36 20.04 -6.60
N ARG A 204 4.07 20.22 -6.29
CA ARG A 204 3.44 21.55 -6.16
C ARG A 204 4.03 22.42 -5.05
N ARG A 205 4.36 21.84 -3.89
CA ARG A 205 4.78 22.58 -2.68
C ARG A 205 6.10 22.08 -2.07
N PHE A 206 6.98 21.51 -2.89
CA PHE A 206 8.32 21.04 -2.50
C PHE A 206 8.34 20.15 -1.26
N ARG A 207 7.66 19.01 -1.35
CA ARG A 207 7.63 18.07 -0.22
C ARG A 207 8.59 16.92 -0.52
N PRO A 208 9.90 17.03 -0.20
CA PRO A 208 10.88 15.98 -0.49
C PRO A 208 10.54 14.64 0.17
N LEU A 209 9.97 14.69 1.38
CA LEU A 209 9.52 13.52 2.12
C LEU A 209 8.37 12.83 1.38
N LEU A 210 7.44 13.61 0.82
CA LEU A 210 6.33 13.07 0.05
C LEU A 210 6.81 12.50 -1.29
N ALA A 211 7.75 13.18 -1.96
CA ALA A 211 8.39 12.64 -3.16
C ALA A 211 9.09 11.31 -2.88
N GLY A 212 9.76 11.18 -1.72
CA GLY A 212 10.36 9.94 -1.27
C GLY A 212 9.33 8.84 -0.97
N ALA A 213 8.22 9.20 -0.34
CA ALA A 213 7.12 8.26 -0.11
C ALA A 213 6.51 7.76 -1.43
N VAL A 214 6.31 8.65 -2.41
CA VAL A 214 5.85 8.27 -3.76
C VAL A 214 6.87 7.38 -4.46
N ALA A 215 8.17 7.70 -4.37
CA ALA A 215 9.24 6.87 -4.92
C ALA A 215 9.24 5.46 -4.32
N TRP A 216 9.06 5.35 -3.01
CA TRP A 216 8.90 4.06 -2.33
C TRP A 216 7.66 3.31 -2.78
N SER A 217 6.51 3.99 -2.88
CA SER A 217 5.26 3.39 -3.38
C SER A 217 5.40 2.80 -4.79
N LEU A 218 6.18 3.44 -5.68
CA LEU A 218 6.45 2.89 -7.01
C LEU A 218 7.26 1.59 -6.96
N VAL A 219 8.25 1.48 -6.08
CA VAL A 219 9.02 0.24 -5.88
C VAL A 219 8.15 -0.83 -5.22
N ALA A 220 7.39 -0.45 -4.19
CA ALA A 220 6.52 -1.34 -3.42
C ALA A 220 5.46 -2.04 -4.28
N ALA A 221 5.05 -1.42 -5.39
CA ALA A 221 4.07 -1.99 -6.33
C ALA A 221 4.49 -3.33 -6.98
N TRP A 222 5.77 -3.68 -6.86
CA TRP A 222 6.37 -4.84 -7.51
C TRP A 222 6.93 -5.88 -6.53
N ILE A 223 6.95 -5.59 -5.23
CA ILE A 223 7.49 -6.49 -4.20
C ILE A 223 6.73 -7.82 -4.17
N SER A 224 5.42 -7.81 -4.44
CA SER A 224 4.54 -8.99 -4.36
C SER A 224 4.58 -9.92 -5.58
N ARG A 225 5.25 -9.57 -6.68
CA ARG A 225 5.22 -10.31 -7.98
C ARG A 225 6.62 -10.68 -8.49
N ASP A 226 7.58 -10.69 -7.57
CA ASP A 226 9.04 -10.66 -7.69
C ASP A 226 9.61 -9.36 -8.27
N LEU A 227 10.27 -8.62 -7.38
CA LEU A 227 10.91 -7.33 -7.65
C LEU A 227 12.14 -7.52 -8.55
N SER A 228 12.05 -7.05 -9.79
CA SER A 228 13.20 -7.01 -10.70
C SER A 228 13.98 -5.70 -10.66
N ALA A 229 15.23 -5.72 -11.12
CA ALA A 229 16.12 -4.56 -11.08
C ALA A 229 15.53 -3.33 -11.79
N GLN A 230 14.70 -3.53 -12.82
CA GLN A 230 14.06 -2.43 -13.55
C GLN A 230 13.16 -1.55 -12.68
N TYR A 231 12.42 -2.15 -11.75
CA TYR A 231 11.52 -1.40 -10.86
C TYR A 231 12.31 -0.70 -9.75
N MET A 232 13.44 -1.28 -9.34
CA MET A 232 14.37 -0.69 -8.37
C MET A 232 15.11 0.53 -8.96
N MET A 233 15.38 0.51 -10.27
CA MET A 233 16.04 1.61 -10.98
C MET A 233 15.11 2.78 -11.33
N LEU A 234 13.79 2.57 -11.37
CA LEU A 234 12.82 3.59 -11.75
C LEU A 234 12.95 4.91 -10.95
N PRO A 235 13.08 4.90 -9.61
CA PRO A 235 13.30 6.13 -8.87
C PRO A 235 14.62 6.83 -9.20
N LEU A 236 15.67 6.07 -9.54
CA LEU A 236 16.98 6.63 -9.95
C LEU A 236 16.89 7.28 -11.34
N ILE A 237 16.14 6.67 -12.26
CA ILE A 237 15.83 7.25 -13.58
C ILE A 237 15.09 8.59 -13.39
N ILE A 238 14.03 8.62 -12.56
CA ILE A 238 13.29 9.86 -12.27
C ILE A 238 14.19 10.90 -11.59
N ALA A 239 15.10 10.48 -10.70
CA ALA A 239 16.05 11.37 -10.05
C ALA A 239 16.97 12.10 -11.05
N SER A 240 17.37 11.43 -12.14
CA SER A 240 18.24 12.02 -13.18
C SER A 240 17.55 13.09 -14.04
N LEU A 241 16.21 13.09 -14.08
CA LEU A 241 15.42 14.12 -14.77
C LEU A 241 15.44 15.47 -14.04
N HIS A 242 15.89 15.50 -12.78
CA HIS A 242 15.95 16.71 -11.97
C HIS A 242 17.33 17.36 -12.01
N ALA A 243 17.34 18.69 -12.01
CA ALA A 243 18.56 19.48 -11.86
C ALA A 243 19.24 19.19 -10.50
N ILE A 244 20.55 19.35 -10.47
CA ILE A 244 21.33 19.30 -9.22
C ILE A 244 20.86 20.44 -8.30
N GLY A 245 20.79 20.16 -6.99
CA GLY A 245 20.22 21.12 -6.03
C GLY A 245 18.69 21.19 -6.02
N ASP A 246 17.95 20.48 -6.89
CA ASP A 246 16.48 20.44 -6.81
C ASP A 246 16.00 19.67 -5.57
N ALA A 247 15.35 20.40 -4.65
CA ALA A 247 14.81 19.86 -3.40
C ALA A 247 13.84 18.68 -3.60
N ARG A 248 13.11 18.62 -4.73
CA ARG A 248 12.10 17.59 -5.03
C ARG A 248 12.74 16.25 -5.37
N ALA A 249 13.94 16.28 -5.96
CA ALA A 249 14.69 15.10 -6.34
C ALA A 249 15.20 14.29 -5.14
N ARG A 250 15.22 14.86 -3.92
CA ARG A 250 15.82 14.22 -2.74
C ARG A 250 15.24 12.84 -2.44
N GLY A 251 13.92 12.72 -2.49
CA GLY A 251 13.24 11.46 -2.26
C GLY A 251 13.60 10.42 -3.33
N TRP A 252 13.57 10.83 -4.60
CA TRP A 252 13.92 10.02 -5.76
C TRP A 252 15.38 9.54 -5.71
N ARG A 253 16.32 10.44 -5.40
CA ARG A 253 17.76 10.12 -5.27
C ARG A 253 18.03 9.14 -4.13
N PHE A 254 17.34 9.31 -3.00
CA PHE A 254 17.52 8.42 -1.85
C PHE A 254 16.97 7.02 -2.14
N ILE A 255 15.69 6.91 -2.50
CA ILE A 255 15.06 5.62 -2.79
C ILE A 255 15.71 4.94 -4.01
N GLY A 256 16.01 5.72 -5.06
CA GLY A 256 16.68 5.21 -6.25
C GLY A 256 18.12 4.79 -6.00
N GLY A 257 18.84 5.52 -5.14
CA GLY A 257 20.18 5.11 -4.70
C GLY A 257 20.14 3.79 -3.91
N VAL A 258 19.16 3.63 -3.01
CA VAL A 258 18.96 2.38 -2.25
C VAL A 258 18.62 1.22 -3.18
N GLY A 259 17.65 1.41 -4.07
CA GLY A 259 17.28 0.42 -5.07
C GLY A 259 18.46 0.04 -5.98
N ALA A 260 19.22 1.04 -6.45
CA ALA A 260 20.39 0.80 -7.27
C ALA A 260 21.50 0.07 -6.50
N THR A 261 21.76 0.42 -5.25
CA THR A 261 22.76 -0.26 -4.41
C THR A 261 22.43 -1.75 -4.25
N ILE A 262 21.18 -2.07 -3.91
CA ILE A 262 20.76 -3.46 -3.73
C ILE A 262 20.91 -4.22 -5.06
N ALA A 263 20.42 -3.63 -6.16
CA ALA A 263 20.50 -4.26 -7.48
C ALA A 263 21.95 -4.45 -7.96
N THR A 264 22.80 -3.43 -7.88
CA THR A 264 24.18 -3.51 -8.38
C THR A 264 25.05 -4.43 -7.54
N ILE A 265 24.83 -4.50 -6.22
CA ILE A 265 25.52 -5.45 -5.34
C ILE A 265 25.07 -6.87 -5.65
N ALA A 266 23.75 -7.13 -5.69
CA ALA A 266 23.22 -8.47 -5.97
C ALA A 266 23.67 -9.00 -7.33
N ILE A 267 23.75 -8.13 -8.34
CA ILE A 267 24.30 -8.44 -9.68
C ILE A 267 25.81 -8.71 -9.63
N GLY A 268 26.52 -7.99 -8.76
CA GLY A 268 27.97 -8.03 -8.63
C GLY A 268 28.52 -9.17 -7.78
N GLU A 269 27.68 -9.99 -7.15
CA GLU A 269 28.12 -11.15 -6.36
C GLU A 269 28.87 -12.18 -7.21
N ILE A 270 30.00 -12.66 -6.70
CA ILE A 270 30.86 -13.59 -7.48
C ILE A 270 30.36 -15.03 -7.36
N ARG A 271 29.92 -15.41 -6.15
CA ARG A 271 29.51 -16.79 -5.84
C ARG A 271 28.11 -17.07 -6.36
N ASP A 272 27.16 -16.25 -5.94
CA ASP A 272 25.74 -16.42 -6.25
C ASP A 272 25.16 -15.13 -6.83
N PRO A 273 25.62 -14.67 -8.02
CA PRO A 273 25.05 -13.49 -8.65
C PRO A 273 23.55 -13.65 -8.83
N MET A 274 22.81 -12.58 -8.56
CA MET A 274 21.39 -12.54 -8.87
C MET A 274 21.21 -12.67 -10.38
N THR A 275 20.87 -13.86 -10.86
CA THR A 275 20.61 -14.15 -12.28
C THR A 275 19.11 -14.18 -12.58
N SER A 276 18.30 -14.47 -11.58
CA SER A 276 16.84 -14.43 -11.65
C SER A 276 16.33 -13.00 -11.47
N HIS A 277 15.26 -12.65 -12.20
CA HIS A 277 14.58 -11.37 -12.07
C HIS A 277 15.44 -10.12 -12.34
N LEU A 278 16.50 -10.23 -13.14
CA LEU A 278 17.29 -9.07 -13.55
C LEU A 278 16.49 -8.09 -14.41
N PHE A 279 15.94 -8.61 -15.50
CA PHE A 279 15.10 -7.87 -16.43
C PHE A 279 13.96 -8.77 -16.85
N ARG A 280 12.74 -8.23 -16.89
CA ARG A 280 11.58 -9.01 -17.36
C ARG A 280 11.10 -8.48 -18.69
N THR A 281 10.61 -9.37 -19.55
CA THR A 281 10.07 -9.04 -20.87
C THR A 281 8.55 -9.25 -20.95
N ASP A 282 7.94 -9.60 -19.82
CA ASP A 282 6.54 -10.01 -19.65
C ASP A 282 5.53 -8.85 -19.81
N SER A 283 5.96 -7.60 -19.62
CA SER A 283 5.06 -6.45 -19.64
C SER A 283 5.60 -5.27 -20.45
N LEU A 284 4.67 -4.48 -21.02
CA LEU A 284 4.98 -3.22 -21.68
C LEU A 284 5.73 -2.26 -20.76
N ALA A 285 5.46 -2.29 -19.45
CA ALA A 285 6.10 -1.44 -18.47
C ALA A 285 7.63 -1.62 -18.45
N CYS A 286 8.13 -2.84 -18.63
CA CYS A 286 9.57 -3.13 -18.67
C CYS A 286 10.27 -2.36 -19.80
N TRP A 287 9.69 -2.41 -21.00
CA TRP A 287 10.20 -1.72 -22.18
C TRP A 287 10.10 -0.19 -22.04
N LEU A 288 9.02 0.30 -21.43
CA LEU A 288 8.86 1.72 -21.12
C LEU A 288 9.91 2.22 -20.11
N ILE A 289 10.27 1.42 -19.11
CA ILE A 289 11.32 1.78 -18.14
C ILE A 289 12.69 1.83 -18.81
N LEU A 290 13.02 0.86 -19.67
CA LEU A 290 14.25 0.88 -20.45
C LEU A 290 14.33 2.09 -21.38
N GLY A 291 13.25 2.38 -22.11
CA GLY A 291 13.13 3.57 -22.94
C GLY A 291 13.26 4.86 -22.14
N ALA A 292 12.64 4.93 -20.96
CA ALA A 292 12.74 6.07 -20.05
C ALA A 292 14.18 6.27 -19.53
N ALA A 293 14.93 5.20 -19.26
CA ALA A 293 16.34 5.29 -18.89
C ALA A 293 17.19 5.89 -20.02
N ALA A 294 16.97 5.45 -21.26
CA ALA A 294 17.66 5.99 -22.43
C ALA A 294 17.31 7.47 -22.67
N VAL A 295 16.03 7.84 -22.60
CA VAL A 295 15.58 9.24 -22.71
C VAL A 295 16.18 10.09 -21.59
N ALA A 296 16.17 9.59 -20.36
CA ALA A 296 16.73 10.30 -19.22
C ALA A 296 18.24 10.54 -19.38
N LEU A 297 18.98 9.58 -19.93
CA LEU A 297 20.40 9.74 -20.26
C LEU A 297 20.62 10.83 -21.33
N VAL A 298 19.83 10.82 -22.41
CA VAL A 298 19.90 11.86 -23.45
C VAL A 298 19.60 13.24 -22.89
N LEU A 299 18.56 13.37 -22.06
CA LEU A 299 18.22 14.63 -21.41
C LEU A 299 19.29 15.08 -20.41
N ALA A 300 19.92 14.16 -19.69
CA ALA A 300 21.02 14.46 -18.78
C ALA A 300 22.24 14.98 -19.56
N ILE A 301 22.62 14.34 -20.67
CA ILE A 301 23.71 14.80 -21.55
C ILE A 301 23.41 16.20 -22.10
N ARG A 302 22.20 16.44 -22.59
CA ARG A 302 21.78 17.75 -23.12
C ARG A 302 21.73 18.85 -22.06
N SER A 303 21.56 18.50 -20.79
CA SER A 303 21.46 19.48 -19.70
C SER A 303 22.78 20.19 -19.36
N GLY A 304 23.92 19.66 -19.82
CA GLY A 304 25.24 20.16 -19.48
C GLY A 304 25.67 19.92 -18.02
N GLN A 305 24.82 19.32 -17.17
CA GLN A 305 25.14 18.98 -15.79
C GLN A 305 25.67 17.54 -15.72
N PHE A 306 26.99 17.39 -15.64
CA PHE A 306 27.67 16.09 -15.73
C PHE A 306 27.20 15.11 -14.65
N LEU A 307 26.97 15.57 -13.43
CA LEU A 307 26.49 14.72 -12.33
C LEU A 307 25.08 14.12 -12.56
N ARG A 308 24.30 14.58 -13.54
CA ARG A 308 23.01 13.96 -13.90
C ARG A 308 23.15 12.74 -14.80
N ILE A 309 24.26 12.62 -15.51
CA ILE A 309 24.51 11.54 -16.48
C ILE A 309 24.70 10.21 -15.74
N TRP A 310 25.37 10.23 -14.59
CA TRP A 310 25.75 9.05 -13.81
C TRP A 310 24.54 8.19 -13.40
N PRO A 311 23.49 8.72 -12.73
CA PRO A 311 22.34 7.91 -12.32
C PRO A 311 21.58 7.31 -13.51
N ALA A 312 21.43 8.05 -14.61
CA ALA A 312 20.79 7.53 -15.83
C ALA A 312 21.65 6.46 -16.51
N GLY A 313 22.97 6.66 -16.56
CA GLY A 313 23.93 5.72 -17.12
C GLY A 313 24.02 4.41 -16.33
N ILE A 314 24.05 4.48 -14.98
CA ILE A 314 24.00 3.31 -14.09
C ILE A 314 22.71 2.52 -14.35
N ALA A 315 21.56 3.20 -14.33
CA ALA A 315 20.28 2.56 -14.58
C ALA A 315 20.25 1.88 -15.96
N LEU A 316 20.64 2.59 -17.02
CA LEU A 316 20.64 2.05 -18.38
C LEU A 316 21.61 0.86 -18.53
N ALA A 317 22.82 0.94 -17.97
CA ALA A 317 23.81 -0.14 -18.04
C ALA A 317 23.29 -1.42 -17.37
N ILE A 318 22.72 -1.30 -16.17
CA ILE A 318 22.14 -2.45 -15.45
C ILE A 318 20.95 -3.03 -16.21
N LEU A 319 20.07 -2.18 -16.76
CA LEU A 319 18.93 -2.63 -17.54
C LEU A 319 19.34 -3.35 -18.83
N LEU A 320 20.34 -2.83 -19.56
CA LEU A 320 20.83 -3.43 -20.79
C LEU A 320 21.55 -4.76 -20.55
N VAL A 321 22.36 -4.84 -19.50
CA VAL A 321 23.01 -6.09 -19.10
C VAL A 321 21.99 -7.12 -18.64
N GLY A 322 20.99 -6.70 -17.86
CA GLY A 322 19.88 -7.57 -17.48
C GLY A 322 19.09 -8.09 -18.69
N LEU A 323 18.79 -7.22 -19.66
CA LEU A 323 18.13 -7.61 -20.91
C LEU A 323 18.99 -8.56 -21.75
N GLY A 324 20.28 -8.26 -21.90
CA GLY A 324 21.22 -9.11 -22.63
C GLY A 324 21.36 -10.49 -22.00
N TYR A 325 21.40 -10.55 -20.66
CA TYR A 325 21.40 -11.81 -19.93
C TYR A 325 20.11 -12.60 -20.15
N GLU A 326 18.95 -11.94 -20.08
CA GLU A 326 17.65 -12.58 -20.26
C GLU A 326 17.45 -13.13 -21.69
N LEU A 327 17.93 -12.42 -22.72
CA LEU A 327 17.77 -12.81 -24.12
C LEU A 327 18.83 -13.82 -24.60
N PHE A 328 20.08 -13.68 -24.16
CA PHE A 328 21.22 -14.39 -24.75
C PHE A 328 22.19 -14.98 -23.72
N GLY A 329 22.12 -14.57 -22.45
CA GLY A 329 23.15 -14.90 -21.46
C GLY A 329 22.88 -16.12 -20.58
N LYS A 330 21.66 -16.67 -20.59
CA LYS A 330 21.33 -17.88 -19.81
C LYS A 330 22.17 -19.06 -20.29
N GLY A 331 23.03 -19.58 -19.41
CA GLY A 331 23.94 -20.70 -19.71
C GLY A 331 25.27 -20.32 -20.36
N HIS A 332 25.59 -19.01 -20.46
CA HIS A 332 26.86 -18.54 -21.04
C HIS A 332 27.73 -17.82 -19.99
N ASP A 333 28.86 -18.43 -19.62
CA ASP A 333 29.79 -17.92 -18.60
C ASP A 333 30.29 -16.50 -18.89
N VAL A 334 30.52 -16.17 -20.17
CA VAL A 334 30.97 -14.84 -20.60
C VAL A 334 29.97 -13.75 -20.21
N PHE A 335 28.67 -14.01 -20.36
CA PHE A 335 27.64 -13.05 -19.98
C PHE A 335 27.55 -12.90 -18.47
N GLN A 336 27.75 -13.97 -17.72
CA GLN A 336 27.80 -13.91 -16.25
C GLN A 336 28.99 -13.07 -15.77
N VAL A 337 30.17 -13.24 -16.36
CA VAL A 337 31.35 -12.42 -16.06
C VAL A 337 31.11 -10.94 -16.38
N LEU A 338 30.54 -10.64 -17.55
CA LEU A 338 30.19 -9.27 -17.95
C LEU A 338 29.20 -8.64 -16.97
N MET A 339 28.24 -9.42 -16.49
CA MET A 339 27.22 -9.00 -15.55
C MET A 339 27.82 -8.65 -14.18
N ILE A 340 28.63 -9.56 -13.63
CA ILE A 340 29.36 -9.36 -12.37
C ILE A 340 30.25 -8.12 -12.47
N ALA A 341 31.00 -7.99 -13.56
CA ALA A 341 31.86 -6.83 -13.81
C ALA A 341 31.04 -5.53 -13.84
N THR A 342 29.90 -5.53 -14.55
CA THR A 342 29.00 -4.37 -14.64
C THR A 342 28.42 -3.99 -13.29
N GLY A 343 27.94 -4.96 -12.49
CA GLY A 343 27.40 -4.71 -11.15
C GLY A 343 28.43 -4.07 -10.21
N ASN A 344 29.67 -4.58 -10.22
CA ASN A 344 30.76 -4.05 -9.39
C ASN A 344 31.17 -2.63 -9.82
N VAL A 345 31.38 -2.41 -11.13
CA VAL A 345 31.72 -1.08 -11.66
C VAL A 345 30.59 -0.08 -11.39
N ALA A 346 29.33 -0.48 -11.60
CA ALA A 346 28.16 0.35 -11.32
C ALA A 346 28.07 0.73 -9.84
N THR A 347 28.36 -0.19 -8.92
CA THR A 347 28.34 0.08 -7.46
C THR A 347 29.38 1.13 -7.07
N LEU A 348 30.60 1.04 -7.62
CA LEU A 348 31.65 2.02 -7.38
C LEU A 348 31.31 3.39 -7.96
N ILE A 349 30.80 3.42 -9.19
CA ILE A 349 30.33 4.66 -9.85
C ILE A 349 29.19 5.29 -9.04
N LEU A 350 28.25 4.49 -8.52
CA LEU A 350 27.15 4.95 -7.68
C LEU A 350 27.65 5.58 -6.37
N ALA A 351 28.59 4.93 -5.68
CA ALA A 351 29.19 5.46 -4.45
C ALA A 351 29.89 6.81 -4.69
N ILE A 352 30.69 6.90 -5.75
CA ILE A 352 31.40 8.12 -6.14
C ILE A 352 30.41 9.22 -6.52
N TRP A 353 29.37 8.89 -7.28
CA TRP A 353 28.32 9.83 -7.64
C TRP A 353 27.64 10.43 -6.40
N LEU A 354 27.25 9.61 -5.43
CA LEU A 354 26.61 10.05 -4.19
C LEU A 354 27.52 10.96 -3.35
N ILE A 355 28.80 10.60 -3.25
CA ILE A 355 29.82 11.41 -2.58
C ILE A 355 29.96 12.76 -3.27
N ARG A 356 30.12 12.79 -4.60
CA ARG A 356 30.24 14.04 -5.36
C ARG A 356 28.97 14.88 -5.25
N LEU A 357 27.80 14.26 -5.33
CA LEU A 357 26.51 14.94 -5.16
C LEU A 357 26.43 15.62 -3.79
N GLY A 358 26.83 14.94 -2.72
CA GLY A 358 26.87 15.49 -1.37
C GLY A 358 27.81 16.70 -1.25
N LEU A 359 28.97 16.64 -1.90
CA LEU A 359 29.92 17.74 -1.93
C LEU A 359 29.41 18.94 -2.76
N THR A 360 28.82 18.69 -3.93
CA THR A 360 28.28 19.73 -4.82
C THR A 360 27.06 20.44 -4.22
N GLU A 361 26.16 19.70 -3.55
CA GLU A 361 25.00 20.27 -2.84
C GLU A 361 25.38 20.87 -1.47
N GLY A 362 26.59 20.63 -0.97
CA GLY A 362 27.01 21.00 0.40
C GLY A 362 26.21 20.27 1.48
N ARG A 363 25.82 19.02 1.24
CA ARG A 363 24.96 18.22 2.13
C ARG A 363 25.66 16.95 2.58
N LEU A 364 25.63 16.73 3.90
CA LEU A 364 26.26 15.55 4.52
C LEU A 364 25.56 14.24 4.14
N ARG A 365 24.23 14.24 3.94
CA ARG A 365 23.46 12.99 3.77
C ARG A 365 23.85 12.20 2.51
N PRO A 366 23.90 12.77 1.29
CA PRO A 366 24.34 12.01 0.11
C PRO A 366 25.79 11.56 0.23
N TYR A 367 26.65 12.38 0.84
CA TYR A 367 28.05 12.01 1.12
C TYR A 367 28.14 10.76 1.99
N VAL A 368 27.52 10.78 3.17
CA VAL A 368 27.50 9.64 4.11
C VAL A 368 26.90 8.42 3.42
N TYR A 369 25.83 8.60 2.65
CA TYR A 369 25.19 7.50 1.95
C TYR A 369 26.12 6.87 0.91
N GLY A 370 26.83 7.65 0.10
CA GLY A 370 27.82 7.13 -0.85
C GLY A 370 28.99 6.42 -0.16
N SER A 371 29.47 6.94 0.98
CA SER A 371 30.48 6.25 1.79
C SER A 371 29.98 4.93 2.35
N LEU A 372 28.72 4.84 2.78
CA LEU A 372 28.10 3.59 3.22
C LEU A 372 27.98 2.60 2.07
N VAL A 373 27.56 3.01 0.88
CA VAL A 373 27.51 2.14 -0.31
C VAL A 373 28.88 1.55 -0.61
N PHE A 374 29.93 2.37 -0.60
CA PHE A 374 31.31 1.91 -0.78
C PHE A 374 31.73 0.91 0.31
N LEU A 375 31.44 1.21 1.58
CA LEU A 375 31.77 0.33 2.70
C LEU A 375 31.02 -1.01 2.63
N THR A 376 29.73 -0.98 2.30
CA THR A 376 28.93 -2.20 2.10
C THR A 376 29.50 -3.02 0.96
N TRP A 377 29.81 -2.40 -0.19
CA TRP A 377 30.45 -3.09 -1.30
C TRP A 377 31.77 -3.74 -0.87
N LEU A 378 32.62 -3.02 -0.12
CA LEU A 378 33.88 -3.53 0.41
C LEU A 378 33.70 -4.76 1.29
N ILE A 379 32.73 -4.72 2.20
CA ILE A 379 32.39 -5.84 3.10
C ILE A 379 31.89 -7.05 2.31
N VAL A 380 30.98 -6.83 1.35
CA VAL A 380 30.48 -7.94 0.51
C VAL A 380 31.63 -8.54 -0.31
N ARG A 381 32.52 -7.73 -0.90
CA ARG A 381 33.70 -8.25 -1.62
C ARG A 381 34.65 -9.03 -0.72
N TYR A 382 34.83 -8.60 0.52
CA TYR A 382 35.62 -9.36 1.50
C TYR A 382 35.00 -10.74 1.73
N VAL A 383 33.69 -10.80 2.00
CA VAL A 383 33.00 -12.07 2.27
C VAL A 383 33.01 -12.99 1.05
N ASP A 384 32.80 -12.44 -0.15
CA ASP A 384 32.76 -13.22 -1.40
C ASP A 384 34.11 -13.86 -1.75
N ILE A 385 35.23 -13.15 -1.52
CA ILE A 385 36.54 -13.54 -2.05
C ILE A 385 37.44 -14.14 -0.94
N SER A 386 37.25 -13.77 0.32
CA SER A 386 38.12 -14.22 1.43
C SER A 386 38.29 -15.74 1.55
N PRO A 387 37.28 -16.60 1.27
CA PRO A 387 37.47 -18.04 1.44
C PRO A 387 38.41 -18.66 0.39
N ASP A 388 38.62 -18.01 -0.76
CA ASP A 388 39.37 -18.60 -1.88
C ASP A 388 40.84 -18.17 -1.92
N VAL A 389 41.17 -17.00 -1.34
CA VAL A 389 42.47 -16.34 -1.58
C VAL A 389 43.27 -16.08 -0.29
N GLY A 390 42.66 -16.31 0.88
CA GLY A 390 43.28 -16.16 2.20
C GLY A 390 43.46 -14.71 2.66
N MET A 391 43.67 -14.52 3.97
CA MET A 391 43.68 -13.19 4.62
C MET A 391 44.82 -12.27 4.16
N LEU A 392 46.00 -12.84 3.86
CA LEU A 392 47.16 -12.05 3.44
C LEU A 392 46.94 -11.44 2.05
N THR A 393 46.40 -12.21 1.10
CA THR A 393 46.10 -11.72 -0.25
C THR A 393 44.97 -10.70 -0.21
N MET A 394 43.97 -10.90 0.64
CA MET A 394 42.92 -9.91 0.90
C MET A 394 43.50 -8.59 1.42
N ALA A 395 44.42 -8.64 2.38
CA ALA A 395 45.08 -7.44 2.89
C ALA A 395 45.85 -6.69 1.79
N GLY A 396 46.56 -7.42 0.92
CA GLY A 396 47.21 -6.85 -0.27
C GLY A 396 46.23 -6.18 -1.23
N PHE A 397 45.09 -6.82 -1.51
CA PHE A 397 44.03 -6.28 -2.38
C PHE A 397 43.43 -4.99 -1.81
N PHE A 398 43.11 -4.94 -0.51
CA PHE A 398 42.61 -3.73 0.14
C PHE A 398 43.66 -2.62 0.20
N ALA A 399 44.93 -2.95 0.45
CA ALA A 399 46.01 -1.98 0.42
C ALA A 399 46.14 -1.37 -0.98
N LEU A 400 46.07 -2.18 -2.04
CA LEU A 400 46.11 -1.72 -3.43
C LEU A 400 44.93 -0.81 -3.76
N ILE A 401 43.70 -1.19 -3.40
CA ILE A 401 42.51 -0.34 -3.58
C ILE A 401 42.68 0.98 -2.81
N GLY A 402 43.20 0.94 -1.59
CA GLY A 402 43.49 2.12 -0.78
C GLY A 402 44.46 3.08 -1.46
N VAL A 403 45.56 2.56 -2.03
CA VAL A 403 46.53 3.35 -2.80
C VAL A 403 45.88 3.94 -4.07
N ILE A 404 45.11 3.14 -4.82
CA ILE A 404 44.40 3.62 -6.01
C ILE A 404 43.45 4.77 -5.65
N LEU A 405 42.63 4.62 -4.61
CA LEU A 405 41.70 5.66 -4.16
C LEU A 405 42.44 6.92 -3.70
N PHE A 406 43.58 6.78 -3.02
CA PHE A 406 44.42 7.91 -2.61
C PHE A 406 44.98 8.68 -3.82
N LEU A 407 45.48 7.97 -4.83
CA LEU A 407 45.96 8.58 -6.08
C LEU A 407 44.81 9.26 -6.85
N LEU A 408 43.65 8.60 -6.94
CA LEU A 408 42.46 9.14 -7.60
C LEU A 408 41.99 10.42 -6.91
N ALA A 409 41.98 10.45 -5.57
CA ALA A 409 41.61 11.62 -4.79
C ALA A 409 42.55 12.81 -5.05
N ARG A 410 43.84 12.55 -5.30
CA ARG A 410 44.83 13.58 -5.64
C ARG A 410 44.60 14.17 -7.03
N VAL A 411 44.25 13.34 -8.01
CA VAL A 411 43.97 13.77 -9.40
C VAL A 411 42.63 14.52 -9.51
N TRP A 412 41.60 14.09 -8.77
CA TRP A 412 40.25 14.65 -8.86
C TRP A 412 40.02 15.99 -8.14
N LYS A 413 41.06 16.60 -7.57
CA LYS A 413 40.98 17.95 -6.99
C LYS A 413 40.62 19.04 -8.03
N THR A 414 40.73 18.73 -9.33
CA THR A 414 40.57 19.67 -10.46
C THR A 414 39.17 19.70 -11.10
N GLN A 415 38.31 18.71 -10.86
CA GLN A 415 36.96 18.62 -11.49
C GLN A 415 35.82 18.79 -10.49
N ARG A 416 35.79 19.86 -9.71
CA ARG A 416 34.63 20.16 -8.86
C ARG A 416 33.58 20.88 -9.69
N GLU A 417 32.37 20.31 -9.80
CA GLU A 417 31.23 21.12 -10.21
C GLU A 417 31.09 22.27 -9.19
N PRO A 418 30.76 23.48 -9.65
CA PRO A 418 30.56 24.60 -8.75
C PRO A 418 29.47 24.24 -7.74
N TYR A 419 29.64 24.70 -6.49
CA TYR A 419 28.62 24.56 -5.47
C TYR A 419 27.28 25.11 -6.00
N GLN A 420 26.26 24.26 -6.05
CA GLN A 420 24.92 24.66 -6.46
C GLN A 420 24.01 24.65 -5.23
N PRO A 421 23.59 25.82 -4.74
CA PRO A 421 22.69 25.89 -3.59
C PRO A 421 21.35 25.24 -3.94
N GLU A 422 20.70 24.68 -2.92
CA GLU A 422 19.41 24.01 -3.08
C GLU A 422 18.37 25.01 -3.61
N VAL A 423 17.83 24.76 -4.81
CA VAL A 423 16.77 25.56 -5.42
C VAL A 423 15.45 24.84 -5.24
N SER A 424 14.42 25.60 -4.88
CA SER A 424 13.03 25.14 -4.82
C SER A 424 12.23 25.92 -5.88
N PRO A 425 12.22 25.51 -7.16
CA PRO A 425 11.49 26.21 -8.23
C PRO A 425 10.00 25.86 -8.24
N ASP A 426 9.11 26.85 -8.04
CA ASP A 426 7.68 26.61 -7.79
C ASP A 426 7.06 25.90 -8.99
N TYR A 427 6.55 24.68 -8.80
CA TYR A 427 5.84 23.97 -9.86
C TYR A 427 4.35 24.17 -9.70
N ARG A 428 3.85 25.21 -10.35
CA ARG A 428 2.45 25.63 -10.32
C ARG A 428 1.88 25.68 -11.74
N PRO A 429 1.57 24.52 -12.33
CA PRO A 429 1.01 24.51 -13.67
C PRO A 429 -0.35 25.22 -13.66
N ALA A 430 -0.61 26.07 -14.65
CA ALA A 430 -1.77 26.95 -14.68
C ALA A 430 -3.10 26.19 -14.53
N TRP A 431 -3.23 25.04 -15.21
CA TRP A 431 -4.42 24.20 -15.11
C TRP A 431 -4.72 23.73 -13.68
N LEU A 432 -3.68 23.45 -12.89
CA LEU A 432 -3.81 22.99 -11.51
C LEU A 432 -4.20 24.13 -10.58
N GLU A 433 -3.58 25.30 -10.74
CA GLU A 433 -3.94 26.50 -9.97
C GLU A 433 -5.38 26.95 -10.25
N THR A 434 -5.84 26.87 -11.51
CA THR A 434 -7.24 27.12 -11.86
C THR A 434 -8.18 26.14 -11.14
N ALA A 435 -7.86 24.85 -11.13
CA ALA A 435 -8.67 23.86 -10.41
C ALA A 435 -8.70 24.12 -8.89
N ILE A 436 -7.56 24.48 -8.29
CA ILE A 436 -7.47 24.82 -6.87
C ILE A 436 -8.28 26.07 -6.55
N ALA A 437 -8.23 27.09 -7.41
CA ALA A 437 -8.99 28.33 -7.23
C ALA A 437 -10.51 28.05 -7.17
N ILE A 438 -11.00 27.08 -7.93
CA ILE A 438 -12.41 26.64 -7.90
C ILE A 438 -12.73 25.91 -6.59
N ILE A 439 -11.82 25.06 -6.10
CA ILE A 439 -12.03 24.20 -4.92
C ILE A 439 -11.89 24.98 -3.60
N THR A 440 -10.93 25.91 -3.53
CA THR A 440 -10.54 26.63 -2.31
C THR A 440 -11.71 27.31 -1.58
N PRO A 441 -12.61 28.08 -2.22
CA PRO A 441 -13.72 28.71 -1.53
C PRO A 441 -14.73 27.69 -0.98
N ARG A 442 -14.84 26.51 -1.62
CA ARG A 442 -15.75 25.43 -1.23
C ARG A 442 -15.11 24.42 -0.26
N ARG A 443 -13.85 24.63 0.14
CA ARG A 443 -13.06 23.67 0.94
C ARG A 443 -13.78 23.23 2.22
N ARG A 444 -14.39 24.15 2.96
CA ARG A 444 -15.12 23.83 4.21
C ARG A 444 -16.33 22.93 3.93
N SER A 445 -17.14 23.27 2.93
CA SER A 445 -18.28 22.46 2.51
C SER A 445 -17.85 21.08 2.01
N LEU A 446 -16.78 21.01 1.22
CA LEU A 446 -16.25 19.73 0.71
C LEU A 446 -15.72 18.82 1.83
N LEU A 447 -15.13 19.37 2.89
CA LEU A 447 -14.73 18.59 4.07
C LEU A 447 -15.94 18.02 4.80
N TRP A 448 -17.01 18.82 4.98
CA TRP A 448 -18.27 18.32 5.51
C TRP A 448 -18.88 17.22 4.64
N THR A 449 -18.91 17.42 3.32
CA THR A 449 -19.38 16.39 2.37
C THR A 449 -18.55 15.11 2.47
N ALA A 450 -17.22 15.20 2.60
CA ALA A 450 -16.37 14.03 2.78
C ALA A 450 -16.68 13.27 4.08
N VAL A 451 -16.94 13.97 5.19
CA VAL A 451 -17.38 13.34 6.45
C VAL A 451 -18.74 12.67 6.30
N VAL A 452 -19.71 13.34 5.68
CA VAL A 452 -21.04 12.77 5.41
C VAL A 452 -20.92 11.53 4.53
N LEU A 453 -20.06 11.54 3.52
CA LEU A 453 -19.83 10.39 2.64
C LEU A 453 -19.21 9.20 3.38
N GLN A 454 -18.29 9.44 4.32
CA GLN A 454 -17.76 8.36 5.18
C GLN A 454 -18.87 7.74 6.04
N VAL A 455 -19.70 8.55 6.70
CA VAL A 455 -20.84 8.04 7.50
C VAL A 455 -21.85 7.31 6.62
N ALA A 456 -22.16 7.86 5.44
CA ALA A 456 -23.04 7.24 4.46
C ALA A 456 -22.48 5.92 3.92
N THR A 457 -21.16 5.76 3.85
CA THR A 457 -20.52 4.49 3.46
C THR A 457 -20.83 3.40 4.49
N ILE A 458 -20.68 3.70 5.78
CA ILE A 458 -21.05 2.77 6.86
C ILE A 458 -22.56 2.48 6.85
N GLY A 459 -23.39 3.51 6.74
CA GLY A 459 -24.85 3.34 6.61
C GLY A 459 -25.24 2.49 5.39
N GLY A 460 -24.56 2.70 4.26
CA GLY A 460 -24.74 1.91 3.04
C GLY A 460 -24.35 0.44 3.20
N MET A 461 -23.29 0.13 3.96
CA MET A 461 -22.94 -1.26 4.30
C MET A 461 -24.05 -1.93 5.09
N VAL A 462 -24.59 -1.25 6.11
CA VAL A 462 -25.71 -1.75 6.93
C VAL A 462 -26.97 -1.93 6.10
N TRP A 463 -27.32 -0.93 5.28
CA TRP A 463 -28.47 -0.97 4.39
C TRP A 463 -28.39 -2.15 3.40
N ARG A 464 -27.22 -2.36 2.78
CA ARG A 464 -27.02 -3.46 1.82
C ARG A 464 -27.12 -4.83 2.45
N TYR A 465 -26.84 -4.96 3.75
CA TYR A 465 -26.99 -6.19 4.50
C TYR A 465 -28.46 -6.53 4.80
N HIS A 466 -29.29 -5.53 5.13
CA HIS A 466 -30.71 -5.74 5.46
C HIS A 466 -31.60 -5.91 4.22
N GLN A 467 -31.21 -5.35 3.07
CA GLN A 467 -31.98 -5.41 1.83
C GLN A 467 -32.51 -6.82 1.43
N PRO A 468 -31.69 -7.90 1.46
CA PRO A 468 -32.17 -9.22 1.09
C PRO A 468 -33.25 -9.77 2.03
N SER A 469 -33.18 -9.51 3.34
CA SER A 469 -34.20 -9.99 4.29
C SER A 469 -35.53 -9.25 4.14
N ASP A 470 -35.47 -7.98 3.72
CA ASP A 470 -36.64 -7.10 3.71
C ASP A 470 -37.40 -7.15 2.38
N ALA A 471 -36.68 -7.18 1.26
CA ALA A 471 -37.25 -7.08 -0.09
C ALA A 471 -36.99 -8.33 -0.97
N GLY A 472 -36.19 -9.29 -0.48
CA GLY A 472 -35.86 -10.49 -1.23
C GLY A 472 -37.04 -11.46 -1.36
N GLU A 473 -37.06 -12.21 -2.45
CA GLU A 473 -37.99 -13.33 -2.60
C GLU A 473 -37.67 -14.40 -1.57
N ARG A 474 -38.67 -14.80 -0.78
CA ARG A 474 -38.49 -15.73 0.34
C ARG A 474 -38.40 -17.17 -0.14
N ILE A 475 -37.34 -17.87 0.21
CA ILE A 475 -37.17 -19.29 -0.08
C ILE A 475 -36.65 -20.02 1.16
N VAL A 476 -37.09 -21.27 1.33
CA VAL A 476 -36.65 -22.11 2.44
C VAL A 476 -35.56 -23.05 1.95
N LEU A 477 -34.41 -23.06 2.61
CA LEU A 477 -33.30 -23.95 2.33
C LEU A 477 -33.06 -24.90 3.51
N ARG A 478 -32.77 -26.16 3.23
CA ARG A 478 -32.45 -27.14 4.27
C ARG A 478 -31.01 -26.98 4.75
N CYS A 479 -30.81 -27.05 6.05
CA CYS A 479 -29.50 -26.93 6.68
C CYS A 479 -28.92 -28.32 7.00
N ARG A 480 -27.61 -28.48 6.83
CA ARG A 480 -26.84 -29.64 7.26
C ARG A 480 -26.32 -29.46 8.68
N PRO A 481 -26.11 -30.58 9.41
CA PRO A 481 -25.42 -30.55 10.70
C PRO A 481 -24.01 -29.94 10.55
N VAL A 482 -23.63 -29.10 11.52
CA VAL A 482 -22.27 -28.54 11.65
C VAL A 482 -21.73 -28.92 13.04
N ASP A 483 -20.44 -29.26 13.12
CA ASP A 483 -19.76 -29.55 14.38
C ASP A 483 -19.36 -28.23 15.09
N PRO A 484 -19.89 -27.92 16.29
CA PRO A 484 -19.70 -26.62 16.91
C PRO A 484 -18.38 -26.54 17.69
N ARG A 485 -17.42 -25.78 17.17
CA ARG A 485 -16.32 -25.22 17.97
C ARG A 485 -16.01 -23.79 17.55
N ASP A 486 -16.53 -22.82 18.29
CA ASP A 486 -15.89 -21.52 18.47
C ASP A 486 -16.29 -20.98 19.85
N LEU A 487 -15.38 -21.04 20.83
CA LEU A 487 -15.63 -20.69 22.25
C LEU A 487 -15.55 -19.18 22.54
N LEU A 488 -15.28 -18.36 21.52
CA LEU A 488 -14.86 -16.96 21.69
C LEU A 488 -15.73 -15.94 20.96
N LYS A 489 -16.86 -16.36 20.42
CA LYS A 489 -17.84 -15.50 19.74
C LYS A 489 -19.21 -15.86 20.30
N GLY A 490 -20.07 -14.88 20.58
CA GLY A 490 -21.36 -15.08 21.27
C GLY A 490 -22.30 -16.12 20.64
N GLU A 491 -23.52 -16.31 21.14
CA GLU A 491 -24.43 -17.34 20.61
C GLU A 491 -24.93 -17.04 19.18
N TYR A 492 -24.32 -17.68 18.17
CA TYR A 492 -24.84 -17.79 16.81
C TYR A 492 -24.86 -19.26 16.38
N VAL A 493 -25.77 -19.59 15.48
CA VAL A 493 -25.88 -20.93 14.90
C VAL A 493 -25.16 -20.92 13.56
N ILE A 494 -24.14 -21.76 13.42
CA ILE A 494 -23.47 -21.98 12.14
C ILE A 494 -24.37 -22.86 11.28
N LEU A 495 -24.68 -22.37 10.09
CA LEU A 495 -25.50 -23.04 9.08
C LEU A 495 -24.58 -23.51 7.96
N ASN A 496 -24.81 -24.74 7.51
CA ASN A 496 -24.15 -25.29 6.34
C ASN A 496 -25.22 -25.79 5.38
N TYR A 497 -25.01 -25.65 4.08
CA TYR A 497 -25.98 -26.06 3.06
C TYR A 497 -25.36 -27.14 2.18
N ASP A 498 -26.22 -27.85 1.43
CA ASP A 498 -25.77 -28.91 0.52
C ASP A 498 -24.76 -28.40 -0.52
N PHE A 499 -24.85 -27.13 -0.89
CA PHE A 499 -24.02 -26.45 -1.87
C PHE A 499 -22.90 -25.60 -1.26
N SER A 500 -22.77 -25.51 0.07
CA SER A 500 -21.71 -24.74 0.73
C SER A 500 -20.32 -25.35 0.56
N THR A 501 -20.23 -26.63 0.21
CA THR A 501 -18.98 -27.31 -0.15
C THR A 501 -19.14 -27.98 -1.50
N ALA A 502 -18.37 -27.53 -2.50
CA ALA A 502 -18.44 -28.09 -3.84
C ALA A 502 -17.94 -29.54 -3.84
N THR A 503 -18.72 -30.45 -4.41
CA THR A 503 -18.32 -31.85 -4.67
C THR A 503 -17.17 -31.93 -5.68
N GLU A 504 -16.42 -33.04 -5.72
CA GLU A 504 -15.32 -33.20 -6.68
C GLU A 504 -15.74 -33.01 -8.14
N ALA A 505 -16.94 -33.48 -8.50
CA ALA A 505 -17.49 -33.29 -9.85
C ALA A 505 -17.78 -31.81 -10.15
N GLN A 506 -18.35 -31.08 -9.20
CA GLN A 506 -18.59 -29.64 -9.34
C GLN A 506 -17.27 -28.85 -9.38
N GLN A 507 -16.27 -29.24 -8.59
CA GLN A 507 -14.94 -28.63 -8.63
C GLN A 507 -14.29 -28.78 -10.01
N ARG A 508 -14.34 -29.98 -10.61
CA ARG A 508 -13.83 -30.20 -11.98
C ARG A 508 -14.56 -29.33 -13.01
N SER A 509 -15.88 -29.18 -12.87
CA SER A 509 -16.68 -28.31 -13.73
C SER A 509 -16.29 -26.84 -13.59
N LEU A 510 -16.15 -26.34 -12.35
CA LEU A 510 -15.74 -24.97 -12.06
C LEU A 510 -14.34 -24.67 -12.60
N ILE A 511 -13.40 -25.61 -12.43
CA ILE A 511 -12.05 -25.47 -13.00
C ILE A 511 -12.11 -25.35 -14.52
N ALA A 512 -12.86 -26.24 -15.19
CA ALA A 512 -12.99 -26.21 -16.65
C ALA A 512 -13.63 -24.90 -17.15
N GLU A 513 -14.66 -24.42 -16.44
CA GLU A 513 -15.33 -23.17 -16.75
C GLU A 513 -14.41 -21.95 -16.52
N TYR A 514 -13.68 -21.91 -15.41
CA TYR A 514 -12.72 -20.85 -15.12
C TYR A 514 -11.61 -20.79 -16.17
N LYS A 515 -11.06 -21.96 -16.56
CA LYS A 515 -10.09 -22.08 -17.65
C LYS A 515 -10.62 -21.46 -18.93
N LYS A 516 -11.85 -21.81 -19.33
CA LYS A 516 -12.48 -21.30 -20.55
C LYS A 516 -12.72 -19.78 -20.52
N LEU A 517 -13.06 -19.23 -19.34
CA LEU A 517 -13.41 -17.82 -19.20
C LEU A 517 -12.19 -16.89 -19.08
N HIS A 518 -11.11 -17.35 -18.44
CA HIS A 518 -10.01 -16.46 -18.02
C HIS A 518 -8.63 -16.85 -18.57
N LEU A 519 -8.45 -18.09 -19.05
CA LEU A 519 -7.14 -18.58 -19.49
C LEU A 519 -7.14 -18.86 -21.00
N ASP A 520 -6.03 -18.53 -21.66
CA ASP A 520 -5.80 -18.91 -23.05
C ASP A 520 -5.53 -20.43 -23.10
N PRO A 521 -6.29 -21.23 -23.89
CA PRO A 521 -6.08 -22.67 -24.02
C PRO A 521 -4.64 -23.10 -24.31
N LYS A 522 -3.83 -22.22 -24.93
CA LYS A 522 -2.45 -22.50 -25.30
C LYS A 522 -1.45 -22.39 -24.14
N THR A 523 -1.83 -21.78 -23.02
CA THR A 523 -0.93 -21.49 -21.90
C THR A 523 -1.37 -22.13 -20.58
N VAL A 524 -2.40 -22.98 -20.60
CA VAL A 524 -2.93 -23.62 -19.39
C VAL A 524 -2.06 -24.79 -18.98
N ASP A 525 -1.50 -24.72 -17.77
CA ASP A 525 -0.79 -25.84 -17.17
C ASP A 525 -1.74 -27.05 -17.01
N ALA A 526 -1.23 -28.24 -17.30
CA ALA A 526 -1.99 -29.49 -17.18
C ALA A 526 -2.45 -29.72 -15.73
N ASP A 527 -1.70 -29.20 -14.75
CA ASP A 527 -1.95 -29.36 -13.30
C ASP A 527 -2.68 -28.15 -12.66
N PHE A 528 -3.47 -27.39 -13.41
CA PHE A 528 -4.29 -26.33 -12.81
C PHE A 528 -5.39 -26.92 -11.91
N GLN A 529 -5.32 -26.61 -10.62
CA GLN A 529 -6.20 -27.12 -9.56
C GLN A 529 -7.13 -26.02 -9.03
N LEU A 530 -8.11 -26.42 -8.20
CA LEU A 530 -9.07 -25.49 -7.58
C LEU A 530 -8.36 -24.42 -6.73
N GLY A 531 -7.22 -24.77 -6.12
CA GLY A 531 -6.40 -23.84 -5.34
C GLY A 531 -5.74 -22.74 -6.16
N ASN A 532 -5.70 -22.88 -7.49
CA ASN A 532 -5.22 -21.84 -8.39
C ASN A 532 -6.27 -20.76 -8.61
N ILE A 533 -7.57 -21.05 -8.51
CA ILE A 533 -8.61 -20.02 -8.65
C ILE A 533 -8.40 -18.95 -7.56
N PRO A 534 -8.37 -17.64 -7.91
CA PRO A 534 -8.21 -16.58 -6.93
C PRO A 534 -9.26 -16.70 -5.82
N ALA A 535 -8.83 -16.52 -4.58
CA ALA A 535 -9.75 -16.48 -3.46
C ALA A 535 -10.78 -15.35 -3.69
N ASP A 536 -12.00 -15.59 -3.24
CA ASP A 536 -13.11 -14.63 -3.34
C ASP A 536 -13.53 -14.32 -4.79
N THR A 537 -13.32 -15.26 -5.71
CA THR A 537 -13.94 -15.21 -7.04
C THR A 537 -15.47 -15.35 -6.92
N ALA A 538 -16.21 -14.48 -7.60
CA ALA A 538 -17.68 -14.50 -7.58
C ALA A 538 -18.22 -15.78 -8.22
N VAL A 539 -19.08 -16.51 -7.50
CA VAL A 539 -19.73 -17.75 -7.95
C VAL A 539 -21.24 -17.61 -7.85
N TYR A 540 -21.96 -18.25 -8.76
CA TYR A 540 -23.41 -18.25 -8.81
C TYR A 540 -23.95 -19.67 -8.66
N VAL A 541 -25.01 -19.84 -7.88
CA VAL A 541 -25.72 -21.11 -7.70
C VAL A 541 -27.18 -20.90 -8.06
N PRO A 542 -27.64 -21.39 -9.23
CA PRO A 542 -29.06 -21.36 -9.56
C PRO A 542 -29.89 -22.14 -8.53
N LEU A 543 -31.09 -21.64 -8.25
CA LEU A 543 -32.05 -22.22 -7.33
C LEU A 543 -33.34 -22.54 -8.07
N THR A 544 -33.80 -23.78 -7.94
CA THR A 544 -35.11 -24.21 -8.42
C THR A 544 -36.05 -24.38 -7.24
N ARG A 545 -37.22 -23.73 -7.32
CA ARG A 545 -38.24 -23.79 -6.26
C ARG A 545 -39.14 -25.01 -6.47
N LEU A 546 -39.29 -25.81 -5.44
CA LEU A 546 -40.24 -26.91 -5.40
C LEU A 546 -41.65 -26.41 -5.03
N ALA A 547 -42.66 -27.24 -5.31
CA ALA A 547 -44.07 -26.92 -5.05
C ALA A 547 -44.37 -26.69 -3.54
N ASP A 548 -43.52 -27.22 -2.65
CA ASP A 548 -43.62 -27.03 -1.19
C ASP A 548 -42.95 -25.73 -0.69
N GLY A 549 -42.39 -24.92 -1.60
CA GLY A 549 -41.69 -23.66 -1.29
C GLY A 549 -40.21 -23.82 -0.94
N THR A 550 -39.68 -25.05 -0.95
CA THR A 550 -38.26 -25.34 -0.70
C THR A 550 -37.41 -25.03 -1.94
N GLY A 551 -36.23 -24.44 -1.74
CA GLY A 551 -35.24 -24.24 -2.79
C GLY A 551 -34.27 -25.41 -2.88
N VAL A 552 -34.03 -25.89 -4.09
CA VAL A 552 -32.98 -26.86 -4.41
C VAL A 552 -31.90 -26.14 -5.21
N ALA A 553 -30.66 -26.26 -4.74
CA ALA A 553 -29.51 -25.67 -5.41
C ALA A 553 -29.02 -26.56 -6.56
N GLU A 554 -28.75 -25.92 -7.69
CA GLU A 554 -28.17 -26.58 -8.87
C GLU A 554 -26.64 -26.49 -8.87
N LYS A 555 -26.02 -26.76 -10.01
CA LYS A 555 -24.56 -26.75 -10.15
C LYS A 555 -24.04 -25.31 -10.04
N PRO A 556 -22.98 -25.06 -9.24
CA PRO A 556 -22.33 -23.76 -9.18
C PRO A 556 -21.67 -23.43 -10.53
N THR A 557 -21.69 -22.16 -10.91
CA THR A 557 -21.12 -21.62 -12.15
C THR A 557 -20.48 -20.25 -11.90
N PHE A 558 -19.46 -19.91 -12.69
CA PHE A 558 -18.87 -18.56 -12.73
C PHE A 558 -19.63 -17.58 -13.65
N ILE A 559 -20.56 -18.08 -14.45
CA ILE A 559 -21.38 -17.28 -15.37
C ILE A 559 -22.63 -16.84 -14.65
N ARG A 560 -22.90 -15.52 -14.64
CA ARG A 560 -24.11 -14.97 -14.05
C ARG A 560 -25.35 -15.47 -14.84
N PRO A 561 -26.32 -16.15 -14.20
CA PRO A 561 -27.57 -16.53 -14.86
C PRO A 561 -28.36 -15.29 -15.32
N SER A 562 -28.91 -15.34 -16.53
CA SER A 562 -29.70 -14.24 -17.10
C SER A 562 -31.17 -14.26 -16.67
N GLN A 563 -31.67 -15.43 -16.25
CA GLN A 563 -33.04 -15.66 -15.78
C GLN A 563 -33.04 -16.70 -14.65
N GLY A 564 -34.11 -16.71 -13.85
CA GLY A 564 -34.28 -17.62 -12.73
C GLY A 564 -33.71 -17.10 -11.41
N LEU A 565 -34.06 -17.77 -10.32
CA LEU A 565 -33.54 -17.47 -8.99
C LEU A 565 -32.13 -18.04 -8.86
N TYR A 566 -31.19 -17.28 -8.30
CA TYR A 566 -29.84 -17.76 -8.07
C TYR A 566 -29.22 -17.07 -6.85
N LEU A 567 -28.24 -17.72 -6.23
CA LEU A 567 -27.42 -17.16 -5.15
C LEU A 567 -26.10 -16.68 -5.73
N LYS A 568 -25.66 -15.50 -5.31
CA LYS A 568 -24.34 -14.95 -5.57
C LYS A 568 -23.49 -15.11 -4.31
N GLY A 569 -22.34 -15.75 -4.45
CA GLY A 569 -21.38 -15.97 -3.38
C GLY A 569 -19.94 -15.76 -3.83
N LEU A 570 -19.02 -16.17 -2.96
CA LEU A 570 -17.58 -16.07 -3.14
C LEU A 570 -16.95 -17.46 -2.93
N THR A 571 -16.03 -17.85 -3.80
CA THR A 571 -15.28 -19.11 -3.68
C THR A 571 -14.13 -18.96 -2.70
N ARG A 572 -13.94 -19.96 -1.83
CA ARG A 572 -12.72 -20.11 -1.02
C ARG A 572 -12.28 -21.57 -1.03
N TYR A 573 -11.37 -21.91 -1.94
CA TYR A 573 -10.99 -23.29 -2.20
C TYR A 573 -12.23 -24.15 -2.48
N ARG A 574 -12.55 -25.12 -1.62
CA ARG A 574 -13.72 -26.00 -1.75
C ARG A 574 -15.01 -25.40 -1.18
N GLN A 575 -14.91 -24.37 -0.36
CA GLN A 575 -16.06 -23.73 0.28
C GLN A 575 -16.64 -22.65 -0.64
N LEU A 576 -17.96 -22.61 -0.71
CA LEU A 576 -18.73 -21.57 -1.38
C LEU A 576 -19.47 -20.79 -0.28
N ARG A 577 -19.20 -19.48 -0.20
CA ARG A 577 -19.74 -18.59 0.84
C ARG A 577 -20.77 -17.64 0.26
N PHE A 578 -21.95 -17.59 0.85
CA PHE A 578 -23.09 -16.80 0.37
C PHE A 578 -23.58 -15.75 1.37
N GLY A 579 -22.95 -15.64 2.53
CA GLY A 579 -23.33 -14.70 3.59
C GLY A 579 -24.59 -15.10 4.35
N ILE A 580 -24.99 -16.37 4.26
CA ILE A 580 -26.16 -16.98 4.91
C ILE A 580 -25.78 -18.17 5.82
N GLU A 581 -24.49 -18.32 6.12
CA GLU A 581 -23.91 -19.42 6.89
C GLU A 581 -23.91 -19.15 8.41
N ALA A 582 -24.36 -17.98 8.86
CA ALA A 582 -24.42 -17.64 10.28
C ALA A 582 -25.73 -16.94 10.64
N PHE A 583 -26.47 -17.48 11.61
CA PHE A 583 -27.70 -16.86 12.12
C PHE A 583 -27.56 -16.49 13.60
N TYR A 584 -27.87 -15.22 13.91
CA TYR A 584 -27.80 -14.70 15.26
C TYR A 584 -29.07 -15.02 16.04
N VAL A 585 -28.90 -15.71 17.17
CA VAL A 585 -29.99 -16.02 18.09
C VAL A 585 -29.85 -15.21 19.36
N LYS A 586 -30.95 -15.05 20.09
CA LYS A 586 -30.88 -14.50 21.46
C LYS A 586 -30.08 -15.47 22.34
N GLU A 587 -29.27 -14.92 23.23
CA GLU A 587 -28.49 -15.68 24.21
C GLU A 587 -29.38 -16.65 25.02
N GLY A 588 -28.89 -17.86 25.26
CA GLY A 588 -29.62 -19.01 25.80
C GLY A 588 -30.49 -19.79 24.79
N LYS A 589 -30.63 -19.35 23.53
CA LYS A 589 -31.50 -20.00 22.52
C LYS A 589 -30.75 -20.63 21.35
N GLY A 590 -29.42 -20.65 21.34
CA GLY A 590 -28.64 -21.31 20.28
C GLY A 590 -28.83 -22.84 20.24
N ARG A 591 -28.78 -23.49 21.42
CA ARG A 591 -28.77 -24.96 21.55
C ARG A 591 -29.96 -25.67 20.87
N GLN A 592 -31.17 -25.11 20.98
CA GLN A 592 -32.37 -25.70 20.36
C GLN A 592 -32.23 -25.80 18.83
N TRP A 593 -31.58 -24.82 18.19
CA TRP A 593 -31.39 -24.81 16.74
C TRP A 593 -30.24 -25.73 16.33
N GLU A 594 -29.19 -25.81 17.14
CA GLU A 594 -28.09 -26.77 16.94
C GLU A 594 -28.56 -28.21 17.08
N ASP A 595 -29.47 -28.50 18.02
CA ASP A 595 -30.10 -29.81 18.18
C ASP A 595 -30.95 -30.18 16.95
N LEU A 596 -31.74 -29.22 16.43
CA LEU A 596 -32.48 -29.40 15.19
C LEU A 596 -31.54 -29.59 13.99
N ALA A 597 -30.42 -28.86 13.93
CA ALA A 597 -29.40 -29.03 12.89
C ALA A 597 -28.80 -30.44 12.94
N ARG A 598 -28.42 -30.92 14.14
CA ARG A 598 -27.90 -32.29 14.35
C ARG A 598 -28.89 -33.36 13.96
N LYS A 599 -30.19 -33.13 14.20
CA LYS A 599 -31.26 -34.03 13.77
C LYS A 599 -31.56 -33.94 12.27
N GLY A 600 -30.98 -32.99 11.53
CA GLY A 600 -31.30 -32.78 10.12
C GLY A 600 -32.72 -32.24 9.90
N GLU A 601 -33.27 -31.58 10.91
CA GLU A 601 -34.62 -31.03 10.96
C GLU A 601 -34.61 -29.49 10.94
N LEU A 602 -33.48 -28.88 10.58
CA LEU A 602 -33.33 -27.44 10.50
C LEU A 602 -33.44 -26.95 9.05
N ALA A 603 -34.24 -25.92 8.85
CA ALA A 603 -34.29 -25.16 7.61
C ALA A 603 -34.11 -23.66 7.89
N ALA A 604 -33.47 -22.97 6.97
CA ALA A 604 -33.31 -21.53 6.98
C ALA A 604 -34.25 -20.89 5.95
N GLU A 605 -35.05 -19.93 6.38
CA GLU A 605 -35.76 -19.04 5.49
C GLU A 605 -34.83 -17.87 5.13
N ILE A 606 -34.56 -17.73 3.84
CA ILE A 606 -33.72 -16.66 3.29
C ILE A 606 -34.55 -15.80 2.35
N GLY A 607 -34.17 -14.54 2.21
CA GLY A 607 -34.64 -13.65 1.15
C GLY A 607 -33.56 -13.48 0.10
N VAL A 608 -33.91 -13.65 -1.17
CA VAL A 608 -32.98 -13.58 -2.31
C VAL A 608 -33.38 -12.44 -3.24
N LEU A 609 -32.44 -11.54 -3.54
CA LEU A 609 -32.65 -10.42 -4.46
C LEU A 609 -32.44 -10.84 -5.92
N PRO A 610 -32.97 -10.09 -6.90
CA PRO A 610 -32.75 -10.35 -8.33
C PRO A 610 -31.27 -10.30 -8.78
N ASP A 611 -30.39 -9.69 -7.98
CA ASP A 611 -28.95 -9.69 -8.23
C ASP A 611 -28.21 -10.92 -7.66
N GLY A 612 -28.96 -11.79 -6.97
CA GLY A 612 -28.53 -13.03 -6.34
C GLY A 612 -28.03 -12.89 -4.91
N ARG A 613 -27.98 -11.68 -4.33
CA ARG A 613 -27.62 -11.55 -2.92
C ARG A 613 -28.71 -12.15 -2.04
N ALA A 614 -28.30 -12.94 -1.06
CA ALA A 614 -29.19 -13.56 -0.10
C ALA A 614 -28.95 -13.03 1.31
N GLY A 615 -29.98 -13.11 2.15
CA GLY A 615 -29.90 -12.80 3.57
C GLY A 615 -30.86 -13.67 4.36
N LEU A 616 -30.46 -14.04 5.57
CA LEU A 616 -31.27 -14.85 6.48
C LEU A 616 -32.41 -14.03 7.08
N ILE A 617 -33.62 -14.61 7.07
CA ILE A 617 -34.83 -14.04 7.67
C ILE A 617 -35.13 -14.75 8.99
N SER A 618 -35.23 -16.08 8.96
CA SER A 618 -35.60 -16.88 10.14
C SER A 618 -35.12 -18.32 10.04
N LEU A 619 -35.09 -19.03 11.18
CA LEU A 619 -34.90 -20.48 11.22
C LEU A 619 -36.24 -21.17 11.47
N LYS A 620 -36.47 -22.31 10.81
CA LYS A 620 -37.68 -23.13 10.91
C LYS A 620 -37.31 -24.58 11.15
N ALA A 621 -38.14 -25.27 11.93
CA ALA A 621 -38.08 -26.72 12.01
C ALA A 621 -38.76 -27.31 10.76
N MET A 622 -38.12 -28.27 10.10
CA MET A 622 -38.62 -28.95 8.91
C MET A 622 -38.40 -30.46 9.04
N PRO A 623 -39.38 -31.32 8.68
CA PRO A 623 -39.19 -32.76 8.74
C PRO A 623 -38.03 -33.24 7.85
N LYS A 624 -37.37 -34.33 8.28
CA LYS A 624 -36.31 -34.99 7.49
C LYS A 624 -36.78 -35.28 6.07
N ALA A 625 -35.84 -35.19 5.13
CA ALA A 625 -36.10 -35.53 3.73
C ALA A 625 -36.60 -36.98 3.64
N GLY A 626 -37.81 -37.18 3.12
CA GLY A 626 -38.44 -38.50 3.01
C GLY A 626 -39.33 -38.93 4.19
N ALA A 627 -39.53 -38.10 5.22
CA ALA A 627 -40.54 -38.36 6.24
C ALA A 627 -41.93 -37.93 5.73
N THR A 628 -42.84 -38.89 5.55
CA THR A 628 -44.26 -38.63 5.29
C THR A 628 -44.84 -37.73 6.38
N PRO A 629 -45.67 -36.72 6.05
CA PRO A 629 -46.33 -35.94 7.09
C PRO A 629 -47.20 -36.90 7.91
N LEU A 630 -47.07 -36.86 9.24
CA LEU A 630 -48.00 -37.56 10.11
C LEU A 630 -49.41 -37.01 9.83
N PRO A 631 -50.41 -37.86 9.55
CA PRO A 631 -51.78 -37.41 9.39
C PRO A 631 -52.23 -36.72 10.68
N ARG A 632 -52.88 -35.56 10.49
CA ARG A 632 -53.34 -34.66 11.55
C ARG A 632 -54.26 -35.33 12.56
#